data_AF-A0A2G9N2J6-F1
#
_entry.id   AF-A0A2G9N2J6-F1
#
_cell.length_a   1.000
_cell.length_b   1.000
_cell.length_c   1.000
_cell.angle_alpha   90.00
_cell.angle_beta   90.00
_cell.angle_gamma   90.00
#
_symmetry.space_group_name_H-M   'P 1'
#
loop_
_entity.id
_entity.type
_entity.pdbx_description
1 polymer ?
#
loop_
_entity_poly.entity_id
_entity_poly.type
_entity_poly.pdbx_seq_one_letter_code
_entity_poly.pdbx_strand_id
1 'polypeptide(L)'
;MIVISNFPVYPKTIVEARPIGLLHMADGKHRDDKIIAVHHNDPRFKDFSSLKDVPDHMRLEIKHFFETYKALQNMKVKVLSLRGGAHLLYF
;
A
#
# COMPACT_ATOMS: atom_id res chain seq x y z
N MET A 1 -2.91 5.28 -3.51
CA MET A 1 -3.58 4.16 -2.80
C MET A 1 -3.20 2.85 -3.47
N ILE A 2 -3.13 1.76 -2.71
CA ILE A 2 -2.80 0.39 -3.11
C ILE A 2 -3.94 -0.50 -2.61
N VAL A 3 -4.43 -1.43 -3.45
CA VAL A 3 -5.43 -2.43 -3.05
C VAL A 3 -4.85 -3.82 -3.24
N ILE A 4 -4.78 -4.59 -2.16
CA ILE A 4 -4.40 -6.00 -2.19
C ILE A 4 -5.63 -6.81 -2.63
N SER A 5 -5.45 -7.57 -3.72
CA SER A 5 -6.45 -8.47 -4.28
C SER A 5 -5.77 -9.75 -4.77
N ASN A 6 -6.52 -10.83 -4.92
CA ASN A 6 -5.97 -12.08 -5.46
C ASN A 6 -5.88 -12.09 -6.99
N PHE A 7 -6.70 -11.27 -7.66
CA PHE A 7 -6.72 -11.17 -9.11
C PHE A 7 -6.54 -9.71 -9.51
N PRO A 8 -5.89 -9.45 -10.65
CA PRO A 8 -5.77 -8.10 -11.18
C PRO A 8 -7.15 -7.55 -11.55
N VAL A 9 -7.28 -6.23 -11.49
CA VAL A 9 -8.47 -5.52 -11.96
C VAL A 9 -8.14 -4.77 -13.24
N TYR A 10 -9.15 -4.56 -14.09
CA TYR A 10 -8.98 -3.74 -15.28
C TYR A 10 -8.82 -2.26 -14.93
N PRO A 11 -8.05 -1.48 -15.70
CA PRO A 11 -8.01 -0.03 -15.53
C PRO A 11 -9.41 0.57 -15.60
N LYS A 12 -9.66 1.60 -14.78
CA LYS A 12 -10.97 2.29 -14.62
C LYS A 12 -12.05 1.48 -13.89
N THR A 13 -11.76 0.28 -13.40
CA THR A 13 -12.67 -0.46 -12.51
C THR A 13 -12.75 0.22 -11.14
N ILE A 14 -13.96 0.35 -10.59
CA ILE A 14 -14.19 0.80 -9.22
C ILE A 14 -14.17 -0.41 -8.31
N VAL A 15 -13.39 -0.32 -7.23
CA VAL A 15 -13.25 -1.38 -6.22
C VAL A 15 -13.60 -0.79 -4.87
N GLU A 16 -14.53 -1.42 -4.17
CA GLU A 16 -14.75 -1.14 -2.76
C GLU A 16 -13.59 -1.72 -1.95
N ALA A 17 -12.85 -0.86 -1.27
CA ALA A 17 -11.62 -1.21 -0.59
C ALA A 17 -11.66 -0.76 0.86
N ARG A 18 -11.19 -1.61 1.77
CA ARG A 18 -11.10 -1.32 3.20
C ARG A 18 -9.66 -0.98 3.58
N PRO A 19 -9.37 0.26 4.01
CA PRO A 19 -8.03 0.64 4.46
C PRO A 19 -7.56 -0.18 5.66
N ILE A 20 -6.29 -0.59 5.66
CA ILE A 20 -5.67 -1.36 6.74
C ILE A 20 -4.30 -0.80 7.18
N GLY A 21 -3.77 0.19 6.45
CA GLY A 21 -2.55 0.88 6.82
C GLY A 21 -2.10 1.93 5.82
N LEU A 22 -0.90 2.45 6.05
CA LEU A 22 -0.33 3.56 5.32
C LEU A 22 1.14 3.29 4.99
N LEU A 23 1.51 3.42 3.73
CA LEU A 23 2.89 3.50 3.27
C LEU A 23 3.35 4.96 3.38
N HIS A 24 4.20 5.26 4.36
CA HIS A 24 4.79 6.58 4.51
C HIS A 24 6.04 6.69 3.64
N MET A 25 6.07 7.66 2.71
CA MET A 25 7.13 7.74 1.71
C MET A 25 7.46 9.18 1.30
N ALA A 26 8.73 9.36 0.89
CA ALA A 26 9.23 10.58 0.29
C ALA A 26 9.68 10.30 -1.15
N ASP A 27 9.11 11.02 -2.11
CA ASP A 27 9.54 11.05 -3.51
C ASP A 27 10.34 12.34 -3.75
N GLY A 28 11.67 12.22 -3.74
CA GLY A 28 12.56 13.36 -3.72
C GLY A 28 12.36 14.24 -2.47
N LYS A 29 11.84 15.46 -2.65
CA LYS A 29 11.53 16.42 -1.57
C LYS A 29 10.06 16.45 -1.18
N HIS A 30 9.21 15.66 -1.84
CA HIS A 30 7.77 15.67 -1.62
C HIS A 30 7.34 14.45 -0.81
N ARG A 31 6.41 14.67 0.12
CA ARG A 31 5.71 13.59 0.83
C ARG A 31 4.68 12.98 -0.13
N ASP A 32 4.72 11.67 -0.30
CA ASP A 32 3.79 10.91 -1.15
C ASP A 32 3.34 9.66 -0.41
N ASP A 33 2.49 9.83 0.58
CA ASP A 33 2.00 8.69 1.34
C ASP A 33 0.90 7.95 0.57
N LYS A 34 0.84 6.63 0.71
CA LYS A 34 -0.17 5.81 0.04
C LYS A 34 -0.94 4.97 1.05
N ILE A 35 -2.27 5.07 1.02
CA ILE A 35 -3.16 4.13 1.73
C ILE A 35 -2.94 2.72 1.18
N ILE A 36 -2.79 1.73 2.07
CA ILE A 36 -2.84 0.31 1.77
C ILE A 36 -4.20 -0.21 2.23
N ALA A 37 -4.93 -0.81 1.31
CA ALA A 37 -6.26 -1.35 1.53
C ALA A 37 -6.36 -2.79 1.01
N VAL A 38 -7.39 -3.50 1.44
CA VAL A 38 -7.79 -4.81 0.90
C VAL A 38 -9.12 -4.70 0.17
N HIS A 39 -9.36 -5.59 -0.78
CA HIS A 39 -10.66 -5.68 -1.46
C HIS A 39 -11.77 -6.05 -0.45
N HIS A 40 -12.76 -5.17 -0.27
CA HIS A 40 -13.78 -5.31 0.79
C HIS A 40 -14.63 -6.57 0.62
N ASN A 41 -15.07 -6.85 -0.62
CA ASN A 41 -16.01 -7.93 -0.93
C ASN A 41 -15.33 -9.29 -1.19
N ASP A 42 -14.02 -9.41 -0.96
CA ASP A 42 -13.30 -10.68 -1.15
C ASP A 42 -13.15 -11.39 0.21
N PRO A 43 -13.80 -12.57 0.39
CA PRO A 43 -13.84 -13.25 1.69
C PRO A 43 -12.46 -13.67 2.20
N ARG A 44 -11.44 -13.76 1.34
CA ARG A 44 -10.07 -14.07 1.74
C ARG A 44 -9.43 -12.98 2.61
N PHE A 45 -9.90 -11.74 2.50
CA PHE A 45 -9.41 -10.61 3.29
C PHE A 45 -10.35 -10.22 4.42
N LYS A 46 -11.33 -11.07 4.77
CA LYS A 46 -12.29 -10.81 5.84
C LYS A 46 -11.61 -10.46 7.16
N ASP A 47 -10.56 -11.21 7.51
CA ASP A 47 -9.84 -11.06 8.79
C ASP A 47 -8.68 -10.06 8.71
N PHE A 48 -8.45 -9.43 7.56
CA PHE A 48 -7.37 -8.46 7.38
C PHE A 48 -7.87 -7.10 7.86
N SER A 49 -7.50 -6.69 9.07
CA SER A 49 -7.91 -5.42 9.70
C SER A 49 -6.74 -4.45 9.86
N SER A 50 -5.51 -4.94 9.77
CA SER A 50 -4.28 -4.18 9.94
C SER A 50 -3.18 -4.72 9.04
N LEU A 51 -2.09 -3.96 8.89
CA LEU A 51 -0.89 -4.46 8.18
C LEU A 51 -0.28 -5.70 8.82
N LYS A 52 -0.53 -5.98 10.10
CA LYS A 52 0.01 -7.20 10.75
C LYS A 52 -0.59 -8.48 10.16
N ASP A 53 -1.79 -8.38 9.59
CA ASP A 53 -2.52 -9.50 8.99
C ASP A 53 -2.02 -9.79 7.57
N VAL A 54 -1.30 -8.84 6.95
CA VAL A 54 -0.64 -9.02 5.65
C VAL A 54 0.64 -9.81 5.84
N PRO A 55 0.90 -10.90 5.09
CA PRO A 55 2.14 -11.65 5.20
C PRO A 55 3.39 -10.77 5.07
N ASP A 56 4.39 -11.02 5.93
CA ASP A 56 5.63 -10.23 6.00
C ASP A 56 6.29 -10.05 4.64
N HIS A 57 6.43 -11.15 3.87
CA HIS A 57 7.03 -11.11 2.54
C HIS A 57 6.33 -10.11 1.61
N MET A 58 4.99 -10.06 1.62
CA MET A 58 4.22 -9.12 0.80
C MET A 58 4.45 -7.67 1.25
N ARG A 59 4.59 -7.42 2.56
CA ARG A 59 4.95 -6.08 3.06
C ARG A 59 6.33 -5.64 2.60
N LEU A 60 7.30 -6.56 2.61
CA LEU A 60 8.65 -6.35 2.08
C LEU A 60 8.62 -6.07 0.57
N GLU A 61 7.83 -6.82 -0.19
CA GLU A 61 7.67 -6.65 -1.63
C GLU A 61 7.07 -5.28 -1.98
N ILE A 62 5.99 -4.86 -1.29
CA ILE A 62 5.40 -3.52 -1.47
C ILE A 62 6.44 -2.44 -1.19
N LYS A 63 7.20 -2.55 -0.09
CA LYS A 63 8.26 -1.61 0.23
C LYS A 63 9.31 -1.56 -0.89
N HIS A 64 9.82 -2.72 -1.30
CA HIS A 64 10.86 -2.84 -2.31
C HIS A 64 10.44 -2.27 -3.67
N PHE A 65 9.20 -2.53 -4.09
CA PHE A 65 8.64 -1.97 -5.31
C PHE A 65 8.73 -0.44 -5.32
N PHE A 66 8.25 0.23 -4.25
CA PHE A 66 8.27 1.69 -4.20
C PHE A 66 9.69 2.27 -4.03
N GLU A 67 10.62 1.55 -3.41
CA GLU A 67 12.02 1.99 -3.35
C GLU A 67 12.74 1.93 -4.71
N THR A 68 12.30 1.05 -5.62
CA THR A 68 13.06 0.76 -6.85
C THR A 68 12.37 1.19 -8.16
N TYR A 69 11.04 1.42 -8.18
CA TYR A 69 10.30 1.61 -9.44
C TYR A 69 10.75 2.81 -10.30
N LYS A 70 11.39 3.82 -9.71
CA LYS A 70 11.94 4.99 -10.43
C LYS A 70 13.46 4.99 -10.54
N ALA A 71 14.14 3.91 -10.20
CA ALA A 71 15.61 3.85 -10.21
C ALA A 71 16.19 4.19 -11.60
N LEU A 72 15.58 3.71 -12.68
CA LEU A 72 16.02 3.99 -14.06
C LEU A 72 15.72 5.42 -14.53
N GLN A 73 14.92 6.19 -13.78
CA GLN A 73 14.64 7.60 -14.04
C GLN A 73 15.62 8.51 -13.27
N ASN A 74 16.67 7.95 -12.65
CA ASN A 74 17.59 8.66 -11.76
C ASN A 74 16.91 9.40 -10.60
N MET A 75 15.72 8.93 -10.19
CA MET A 75 14.99 9.46 -9.04
C MET A 75 15.16 8.54 -7.83
N LYS A 76 15.25 9.14 -6.64
CA LYS A 76 15.28 8.41 -5.37
C LYS A 76 13.94 8.52 -4.67
N VAL A 77 13.34 7.37 -4.41
CA VAL A 77 12.16 7.22 -3.56
C VAL A 77 12.60 6.53 -2.27
N LYS A 78 12.17 7.08 -1.14
CA LYS A 78 12.46 6.52 0.18
C LYS A 78 11.18 6.12 0.88
N VAL A 79 11.02 4.83 1.15
CA VAL A 79 9.98 4.33 2.04
C VAL A 79 10.45 4.52 3.48
N LEU A 80 9.72 5.34 4.23
CA LEU A 80 10.08 5.70 5.60
C LEU A 80 9.55 4.67 6.60
N SER A 81 8.29 4.25 6.45
CA SER A 81 7.67 3.26 7.33
C SER A 81 6.37 2.73 6.77
N LEU A 82 6.03 1.48 7.10
CA LEU A 82 4.66 0.96 7.03
C LEU A 82 3.95 1.23 8.35
N ARG A 83 2.85 1.97 8.33
CA ARG A 83 2.11 2.42 9.50
C ARG A 83 0.74 1.74 9.58
N GLY A 84 0.30 1.39 10.78
CA GLY A 84 -1.02 0.78 11.01
C GLY A 84 -2.19 1.74 10.79
N GLY A 85 -3.41 1.21 10.83
CA GLY A 85 -4.64 1.94 10.51
C GLY A 85 -4.90 3.22 11.31
N ALA A 86 -4.39 3.35 12.54
CA ALA A 86 -4.53 4.58 13.34
C ALA A 86 -3.97 5.84 12.64
N HIS A 87 -2.99 5.68 11.76
CA HIS A 87 -2.37 6.79 11.02
C HIS A 87 -3.17 7.24 9.79
N LEU A 88 -4.28 6.56 9.47
CA LEU A 88 -5.19 6.96 8.40
C LEU A 88 -6.01 8.21 8.74
N LEU A 89 -6.12 8.57 10.04
CA LEU A 89 -6.85 9.77 10.50
C LEU A 89 -6.20 11.10 10.06
N TYR A 90 -4.99 11.05 9.52
CA TYR A 90 -4.24 12.22 9.03
C TYR A 90 -4.32 12.37 7.50
N PHE A 91 -5.30 11.72 6.86
CA PHE A 91 -5.63 11.78 5.43
C PHE A 91 -7.07 12.23 5.20
#